data_AF-A0A965CNK3-F1
#
_entry.id   AF-A0A965CNK3-F1
#
_cell.length_a   1.000
_cell.length_b   1.000
_cell.length_c   1.000
_cell.angle_alpha   90.00
_cell.angle_beta   90.00
_cell.angle_gamma   90.00
#
_symmetry.space_group_name_H-M   'P 1'
#
loop_
_entity.id
_entity.type
_entity.pdbx_description
1 polymer ?
#
loop_
_entity_poly.entity_id
_entity_poly.type
_entity_poly.pdbx_seq_one_letter_code
_entity_poly.pdbx_strand_id
1 'polypeptide(L)'
;MQQVPVKLYGLFGKFRPVEYEIDEEMSQKLDKDSLVDVDNHCYEICSLFKSGPQIFINLRLLPNPQLYEPRPRLTFPPATAN
;
A
#
# COMPACT_ATOMS: atom_id res chain seq x y z
N MET A 1 -4.33 -5.44 19.18
CA MET A 1 -4.21 -5.87 17.77
C MET A 1 -2.77 -5.66 17.36
N GLN A 2 -2.11 -6.66 16.79
CA GLN A 2 -0.73 -6.53 16.37
C GLN A 2 -0.68 -5.67 15.09
N GLN A 3 0.04 -4.55 15.15
CA GLN A 3 0.24 -3.67 14.01
C GLN A 3 1.52 -4.06 13.29
N VAL A 4 1.47 -4.01 11.96
CA VAL A 4 2.58 -4.29 11.06
C VAL A 4 3.01 -2.98 10.43
N PRO A 5 4.26 -2.52 10.66
CA PRO A 5 4.75 -1.31 10.03
C PRO A 5 4.99 -1.55 8.54
N VAL A 6 4.56 -0.60 7.71
CA VAL A 6 4.66 -0.66 6.25
C VAL A 6 5.25 0.63 5.71
N LYS A 7 6.18 0.50 4.76
CA LYS A 7 6.73 1.61 3.99
C LYS A 7 6.21 1.57 2.57
N LEU A 8 5.48 2.62 2.19
CA LEU A 8 4.98 2.81 0.83
C LEU A 8 5.90 3.75 0.05
N TYR A 9 6.40 3.27 -1.08
CA TYR A 9 7.21 4.03 -2.03
C TYR A 9 6.40 4.29 -3.30
N GLY A 10 6.67 5.42 -3.97
CA GLY A 10 5.99 5.77 -5.23
C GLY A 10 4.62 6.43 -5.05
N LEU A 11 4.27 6.87 -3.84
CA LEU A 11 3.07 7.67 -3.59
C LEU A 11 3.16 9.02 -4.32
N PHE A 12 2.03 9.48 -4.85
CA PHE A 12 1.96 10.70 -5.63
C PHE A 12 2.50 11.91 -4.86
N GLY A 13 3.46 12.62 -5.45
CA GLY A 13 4.07 13.80 -4.85
C GLY A 13 4.97 13.53 -3.63
N LYS A 14 5.30 12.26 -3.31
CA LYS A 14 6.17 11.90 -2.18
C LYS A 14 7.52 11.40 -2.66
N PHE A 15 8.59 12.11 -2.29
CA PHE A 15 9.97 11.74 -2.62
C PHE A 15 10.59 10.73 -1.65
N ARG A 16 10.01 10.57 -0.47
CA ARG A 16 10.43 9.63 0.58
C ARG A 16 9.33 8.61 0.81
N PRO A 17 9.66 7.39 1.29
CA PRO A 17 8.63 6.47 1.72
C PRO A 17 7.78 7.10 2.81
N VAL A 18 6.49 6.79 2.78
CA VAL A 18 5.56 7.15 3.84
C VAL A 18 5.29 5.92 4.68
N GLU A 19 5.32 6.09 6.00
CA GLU A 19 5.14 5.02 6.96
C GLU A 19 3.66 4.90 7.34
N TYR A 20 3.20 3.65 7.42
CA TYR A 20 1.85 3.27 7.80
C TYR A 20 1.90 2.11 8.78
N GLU A 21 0.85 1.98 9.58
CA GLU A 21 0.63 0.81 10.41
C GLU A 21 -0.65 0.12 9.96
N ILE A 22 -0.53 -1.12 9.49
CA ILE A 22 -1.69 -1.94 9.11
C ILE A 22 -1.91 -3.04 10.14
N ASP A 23 -3.12 -3.58 10.21
CA ASP A 23 -3.35 -4.78 11.02
C ASP A 23 -2.79 -6.04 10.33
N GLU A 24 -2.69 -7.12 11.11
CA GLU A 24 -2.19 -8.39 10.62
C GLU A 24 -3.07 -9.02 9.52
N GLU A 25 -4.39 -8.82 9.58
CA GLU A 25 -5.33 -9.35 8.59
C GLU A 25 -5.09 -8.71 7.20
N MET A 26 -4.93 -7.40 7.17
CA MET A 26 -4.58 -6.64 5.97
C MET A 26 -3.22 -7.06 5.44
N SER A 27 -2.26 -7.31 6.34
CA SER A 27 -0.92 -7.78 5.94
C SER A 27 -0.96 -9.13 5.21
N GLN A 28 -1.89 -10.01 5.58
CA GLN A 28 -2.08 -11.31 4.93
C GLN A 28 -2.80 -11.20 3.58
N LYS A 29 -3.59 -10.13 3.39
CA LYS A 29 -4.29 -9.85 2.13
C LYS A 29 -3.42 -9.12 1.10
N LEU A 30 -2.28 -8.57 1.51
CA LEU A 30 -1.36 -7.87 0.60
C LEU A 30 -0.79 -8.84 -0.42
N ASP A 31 -1.22 -8.64 -1.67
CA ASP A 31 -0.77 -9.41 -2.81
C ASP A 31 -0.53 -8.50 -4.03
N LYS A 32 0.36 -8.91 -4.94
CA LYS A 32 0.70 -8.13 -6.13
C LYS A 32 -0.49 -7.89 -7.07
N ASP A 33 -1.50 -8.76 -7.03
CA ASP A 33 -2.70 -8.60 -7.85
C ASP A 33 -3.73 -7.66 -7.20
N SER A 34 -3.48 -7.20 -5.97
CA SER A 34 -4.33 -6.24 -5.28
C SER A 34 -3.99 -4.80 -5.63
N LEU A 35 -5.03 -3.96 -5.64
CA LEU A 35 -4.92 -2.51 -5.70
C LEU A 35 -4.93 -1.92 -4.30
N VAL A 36 -4.20 -0.81 -4.16
CA VAL A 36 -4.06 -0.11 -2.90
C VAL A 36 -4.62 1.30 -3.03
N ASP A 37 -5.57 1.64 -2.18
CA ASP A 37 -6.11 3.00 -2.08
C ASP A 37 -5.46 3.75 -0.92
N VAL A 38 -4.84 4.88 -1.25
CA VAL A 38 -4.15 5.77 -0.30
C VAL A 38 -4.43 7.23 -0.68
N ASP A 39 -4.87 8.04 0.27
CA ASP A 39 -5.08 9.49 0.10
C ASP A 39 -5.86 9.85 -1.20
N ASN A 40 -6.98 9.16 -1.45
CA ASN A 40 -7.84 9.29 -2.65
C ASN A 40 -7.17 8.93 -3.99
N HIS A 41 -6.02 8.28 -3.97
CA HIS A 41 -5.34 7.76 -5.14
C HIS A 41 -5.34 6.23 -5.11
N CYS A 42 -5.40 5.62 -6.29
CA CYS A 42 -5.34 4.17 -6.46
C CYS A 42 -3.97 3.77 -7.03
N TYR A 43 -3.39 2.71 -6.49
CA TYR A 43 -2.05 2.26 -6.84
C TYR A 43 -2.03 0.76 -7.13
N GLU A 44 -1.17 0.36 -8.05
CA GLU A 44 -0.79 -1.05 -8.22
C GLU A 44 0.45 -1.37 -7.38
N ILE A 45 0.50 -2.58 -6.83
CA ILE A 45 1.68 -3.09 -6.14
C ILE A 45 2.66 -3.66 -7.17
N CYS A 46 3.73 -2.92 -7.48
CA CYS A 46 4.78 -3.39 -8.38
C CYS A 46 5.66 -4.46 -7.72
N SER A 47 5.95 -4.27 -6.43
CA SER A 47 6.70 -5.23 -5.63
C SER A 47 6.45 -5.04 -4.15
N LEU A 48 6.46 -6.13 -3.40
CA LEU A 48 6.45 -6.11 -1.95
C LEU A 48 7.54 -7.05 -1.42
N PHE A 49 8.18 -6.67 -0.33
CA PHE A 49 9.12 -7.55 0.39
C PHE A 49 9.07 -7.27 1.89
N LYS A 50 9.40 -8.28 2.68
CA LYS A 50 9.43 -8.19 4.14
C LYS A 50 10.89 -8.17 4.63
N SER A 51 11.19 -7.26 5.55
CA SER A 51 12.48 -7.22 6.25
C SER A 51 12.22 -7.07 7.76
N GLY A 52 12.47 -8.16 8.50
CA GLY A 52 12.09 -8.24 9.92
C GLY A 52 10.59 -8.05 10.12
N PRO A 53 10.15 -7.16 11.03
CA PRO A 53 8.73 -6.87 11.26
C PRO A 53 8.11 -5.95 10.21
N GLN A 54 8.91 -5.31 9.36
CA GLN A 54 8.47 -4.26 8.43
C GLN A 54 8.25 -4.79 7.01
N ILE A 55 7.19 -4.29 6.35
CA ILE A 55 6.90 -4.55 4.94
C ILE A 55 7.26 -3.32 4.12
N PHE A 56 7.85 -3.54 2.96
CA PHE A 56 8.24 -2.52 2.01
C PHE A 56 7.47 -2.75 0.72
N ILE A 57 6.77 -1.73 0.22
CA ILE A 57 5.91 -1.84 -0.95
C ILE A 57 6.25 -0.73 -1.93
N ASN A 58 6.63 -1.11 -3.14
CA ASN A 58 6.76 -0.19 -4.26
C ASN A 58 5.44 -0.13 -5.01
N LEU A 59 4.89 1.06 -5.07
CA LEU A 59 3.62 1.36 -5.71
C LEU A 59 3.86 2.12 -7.02
N ARG A 60 2.93 1.95 -7.95
CA ARG A 60 2.77 2.85 -9.09
C ARG A 60 1.35 3.38 -9.12
N LEU A 61 1.20 4.68 -9.35
CA LEU A 61 -0.11 5.30 -9.49
C LEU A 61 -0.84 4.67 -10.69
N LEU A 62 -2.07 4.21 -10.44
CA LEU A 62 -2.97 3.70 -11.47
C LEU A 62 -4.01 4.78 -11.81
N PRO A 63 -3.84 5.53 -12.91
CA PRO A 63 -4.82 6.52 -13.32
C PRO A 63 -6.08 5.82 -13.83
N ASN A 64 -7.26 6.34 -13.48
CA ASN A 64 -8.55 5.82 -13.95
C ASN A 64 -8.73 4.29 -13.70
N PRO A 65 -8.70 3.82 -12.44
CA PRO A 65 -8.76 2.40 -12.09
C PRO A 65 -10.00 1.68 -12.66
N GLN A 66 -11.09 2.39 -12.94
CA GLN A 66 -12.31 1.88 -13.54
C GLN A 66 -12.16 1.36 -14.98
N LEU A 67 -11.05 1.66 -15.66
CA LEU A 67 -10.77 1.20 -17.03
C LEU A 67 -10.05 -0.15 -17.08
N TYR A 68 -9.70 -0.72 -15.92
CA TYR A 68 -8.97 -1.98 -15.81
C TYR A 68 -9.86 -3.09 -15.28
N GLU A 69 -9.42 -4.34 -15.43
CA GLU A 69 -10.11 -5.48 -14.85
C GLU A 69 -10.27 -5.32 -13.33
N PRO A 70 -11.43 -5.72 -12.77
CA PRO A 70 -11.66 -5.64 -11.33
C PRO A 70 -10.61 -6.44 -10.56
N ARG A 71 -9.97 -5.77 -9.60
CA ARG A 71 -8.98 -6.35 -8.69
C ARG A 71 -9.40 -6.12 -7.23
N PRO A 72 -8.99 -6.99 -6.29
CA PRO A 72 -9.19 -6.73 -4.87
C PRO A 72 -8.61 -5.38 -4.48
N ARG A 73 -9.34 -4.60 -3.67
CA ARG A 73 -8.92 -3.26 -3.22
C ARG A 73 -8.68 -3.27 -1.72
N LEU A 74 -7.53 -2.74 -1.34
CA LEU A 74 -7.10 -2.59 0.04
C LEU A 74 -6.95 -1.11 0.36
N THR A 75 -7.68 -0.63 1.36
CA THR A 75 -7.60 0.76 1.81
C THR A 75 -6.59 0.87 2.94
N PHE A 76 -5.55 1.67 2.76
CA PHE A 76 -4.62 1.94 3.86
C PHE A 76 -5.23 2.93 4.86
N PRO A 77 -4.94 2.75 6.15
CA PRO A 77 -5.27 3.75 7.16
C PRO A 77 -4.50 5.06 6.89
N PRO A 78 -4.85 6.16 7.57
CA PRO A 78 -4.06 7.38 7.50
C PRO A 78 -2.59 7.12 7.88
N ALA A 79 -1.68 7.84 7.21
CA ALA A 79 -0.25 7.74 7.47
C ALA A 79 0.07 8.04 8.94
N THR A 80 1.05 7.34 9.49
CA THR A 80 1.55 7.65 10.84
C THR A 80 2.16 9.04 10.81
N ALA A 81 1.67 9.96 11.66
CA ALA A 81 2.23 11.29 11.75
C ALA A 81 3.69 11.19 12.25
N ASN A 82 4.62 11.70 11.44
CA ASN A 82 6.02 11.92 11.87
C ASN A 82 6.11 13.13 12.81
#